data_AF-A0A4Z2HHY6-F1
#
_entry.id   AF-A0A4Z2HHY6-F1
#
_cell.length_a   1.000
_cell.length_b   1.000
_cell.length_c   1.000
_cell.angle_alpha   90.00
_cell.angle_beta   90.00
_cell.angle_gamma   90.00
#
_symmetry.space_group_name_H-M   'P 1'
#
loop_
_entity.id
_entity.type
_entity.pdbx_description
1 polymer ?
#
loop_
_entity_poly.entity_id
_entity_poly.type
_entity_poly.pdbx_seq_one_letter_code
_entity_poly.pdbx_strand_id
1 'polypeptide(L)'
;MSNFLPQAGGVGRPSVILGVTNPFFAKTLQHWPHIIRIGDMKQAGEMAKQMKVKKLKNLKTLDSKPGECFTDLTLASRLGVYTAYKPYLNKDEDIVKQLQKGVQQKRPSAAQNAILRRYFLELTQSFMIPLERYVASLMPLQKSISPWKSPPQLRPFLQQDFMRTLEKAGPQLTSRLKGDWLGLYRHFLKSSNFDGWFRNRRREMTQKLEALHLEALCEEDLQQRVQQHSEVETVDLVLKLKDKLTQAEREQLPVRPGTVAKLRAHIEAVILALPEDLQGILHKPSSP
;
A
#
# COMPACT_ATOMS: atom_id res chain seq x y z
N MET A 1 -11.02 8.88 39.24
CA MET A 1 -12.09 8.12 38.56
C MET A 1 -12.51 8.92 37.35
N SER A 2 -12.14 8.48 36.16
CA SER A 2 -12.72 8.94 34.89
C SER A 2 -12.67 7.75 33.93
N ASN A 3 -13.87 7.23 33.65
CA ASN A 3 -14.10 6.02 32.86
C ASN A 3 -13.71 6.26 31.40
N PHE A 4 -12.68 5.57 30.93
CA PHE A 4 -12.45 5.33 29.50
C PHE A 4 -12.48 3.83 29.26
N LEU A 5 -13.69 3.28 29.16
CA LEU A 5 -13.95 2.00 28.51
C LEU A 5 -14.81 2.29 27.29
N PRO A 6 -14.31 2.09 26.06
CA PRO A 6 -15.20 1.88 24.93
C PRO A 6 -15.69 0.43 24.98
N GLN A 7 -17.01 0.29 24.97
CA GLN A 7 -17.72 -0.95 24.71
C GLN A 7 -17.38 -1.51 23.32
N ALA A 8 -17.64 -2.81 23.17
CA ALA A 8 -17.38 -3.62 21.99
C ALA A 8 -17.99 -3.01 20.70
N GLY A 9 -17.13 -2.79 19.71
CA GLY A 9 -17.52 -2.33 18.38
C GLY A 9 -16.34 -1.82 17.57
N GLY A 10 -15.68 -2.70 16.82
CA GLY A 10 -15.12 -2.42 15.48
C GLY A 10 -14.22 -1.22 15.19
N VAL A 11 -13.67 -0.49 16.18
CA VAL A 11 -12.73 0.62 15.92
C VAL A 11 -11.38 0.25 16.55
N GLY A 12 -10.34 0.19 15.72
CA GLY A 12 -8.98 -0.12 16.15
C GLY A 12 -8.58 0.74 17.34
N ARG A 13 -8.03 0.10 18.39
CA ARG A 13 -7.55 0.79 19.59
C ARG A 13 -6.67 1.98 19.18
N PRO A 14 -6.84 3.17 19.76
CA PRO A 14 -6.02 4.32 19.40
C PRO A 14 -4.54 4.00 19.61
N SER A 15 -3.70 4.46 18.69
CA SER A 15 -2.23 4.32 18.76
C SER A 15 -1.68 5.20 19.88
N VAL A 16 -1.83 4.75 21.12
CA VAL A 16 -1.41 5.49 22.32
C VAL A 16 -0.09 4.95 22.83
N ILE A 17 0.86 5.84 23.08
CA ILE A 17 2.07 5.57 23.85
C ILE A 17 1.93 6.29 25.19
N LEU A 18 1.96 5.54 26.28
CA LEU A 18 1.95 6.10 27.63
C LEU A 18 3.34 5.94 28.26
N GLY A 19 4.04 7.06 28.43
CA GLY A 19 5.28 7.11 29.20
C GLY A 19 4.96 7.15 30.70
N VAL A 20 5.45 6.19 31.47
CA VAL A 20 5.28 6.15 32.93
C VAL A 20 6.60 5.83 33.61
N THR A 21 6.86 6.50 34.73
CA THR A 21 8.00 6.20 35.62
C THR A 21 7.55 5.43 36.87
N ASN A 22 6.26 5.50 37.21
CA ASN A 22 5.72 4.84 38.38
C ASN A 22 5.50 3.32 38.10
N PRO A 23 6.14 2.41 38.89
CA PRO A 23 6.06 0.96 38.67
C PRO A 23 4.65 0.37 38.85
N PHE A 24 3.73 1.03 39.57
CA PHE A 24 2.36 0.54 39.76
C PHE A 24 1.59 0.42 38.45
N PHE A 25 1.91 1.25 37.44
CA PHE A 25 1.29 1.16 36.12
C PHE A 25 1.56 -0.17 35.41
N ALA A 26 2.65 -0.88 35.72
CA ALA A 26 2.91 -2.19 35.14
C ALA A 26 1.85 -3.23 35.56
N LYS A 27 1.28 -3.10 36.76
CA LYS A 27 0.19 -3.95 37.26
C LYS A 27 -1.16 -3.47 36.72
N THR A 28 -1.43 -2.18 36.81
CA THR A 28 -2.70 -1.59 36.35
C THR A 28 -2.91 -1.78 34.84
N LEU A 29 -1.84 -1.68 34.05
CA LEU A 29 -1.86 -1.79 32.59
C LEU A 29 -1.36 -3.14 32.09
N GLN A 30 -1.44 -4.21 32.90
CA GLN A 30 -1.01 -5.55 32.50
C GLN A 30 -1.72 -6.10 31.24
N HIS A 31 -2.90 -5.58 30.93
CA HIS A 31 -3.70 -5.94 29.76
C HIS A 31 -3.19 -5.27 28.46
N TRP A 32 -2.22 -4.35 28.55
CA TRP A 32 -1.65 -3.69 27.38
C TRP A 32 -0.76 -4.65 26.59
N PRO A 33 -0.84 -4.63 25.25
CA PRO A 33 -0.19 -5.64 24.42
C PRO A 33 1.33 -5.45 24.32
N HIS A 34 1.83 -4.26 24.62
CA HIS A 34 3.24 -3.88 24.44
C HIS A 34 3.72 -3.07 25.63
N ILE A 35 4.91 -3.39 26.14
CA ILE A 35 5.60 -2.67 27.22
C ILE A 35 7.05 -2.48 26.81
N ILE A 36 7.52 -1.23 26.83
CA ILE A 36 8.91 -0.87 26.59
C ILE A 36 9.52 -0.45 27.93
N ARG A 37 10.54 -1.17 28.39
CA ARG A 37 11.32 -0.79 29.57
C ARG A 37 12.62 -0.17 29.12
N ILE A 38 12.80 1.11 29.45
CA ILE A 38 14.02 1.89 29.26
C ILE A 38 14.79 1.84 30.59
N GLY A 39 16.08 1.56 30.55
CA GLY A 39 16.97 1.52 31.72
C GLY A 39 17.82 2.78 31.81
N ASP A 40 18.50 2.97 32.95
CA ASP A 40 19.37 4.13 33.17
C ASP A 40 20.47 4.19 32.12
N MET A 41 20.57 5.34 31.44
CA MET A 41 21.68 5.63 30.52
C MET A 41 22.98 5.87 31.30
N LYS A 42 23.58 4.83 31.89
CA LYS A 42 24.98 4.91 32.30
C LYS A 42 25.84 4.92 31.03
N GLN A 43 26.88 5.76 31.05
CA GLN A 43 27.71 6.24 29.93
C GLN A 43 27.95 5.21 28.81
N ALA A 44 28.07 5.75 27.59
CA ALA A 44 28.17 5.09 26.27
C ALA A 44 29.31 4.06 26.07
N GLY A 45 29.91 3.50 27.13
CA GLY A 45 30.95 2.47 27.11
C GLY A 45 30.51 1.08 27.57
N GLU A 46 29.50 0.93 28.44
CA GLU A 46 29.08 -0.38 28.99
C GLU A 46 27.76 -0.92 28.39
N MET A 47 27.15 -0.18 27.46
CA MET A 47 25.76 -0.33 27.04
C MET A 47 25.48 -1.47 26.04
N ALA A 48 26.23 -2.57 26.10
CA ALA A 48 26.04 -3.73 25.23
C ALA A 48 25.35 -4.92 25.94
N LYS A 49 24.75 -4.73 27.13
CA LYS A 49 23.84 -5.75 27.68
C LYS A 49 22.52 -5.73 26.89
N GLN A 50 22.54 -6.43 25.76
CA GLN A 50 21.48 -6.79 24.82
C GLN A 50 20.05 -6.36 25.22
N MET A 51 19.52 -5.32 24.56
CA MET A 51 18.07 -5.15 24.44
C MET A 51 17.48 -6.43 23.83
N LYS A 52 16.66 -7.15 24.60
CA LYS A 52 16.01 -8.39 24.15
C LYS A 52 14.51 -8.14 23.97
N VAL A 53 13.98 -8.56 22.83
CA VAL A 53 12.53 -8.70 22.64
C VAL A 53 12.07 -9.95 23.37
N LYS A 54 11.07 -9.84 24.23
CA LYS A 54 10.56 -10.97 25.04
C LYS A 54 9.04 -11.07 24.93
N LYS A 55 8.53 -12.30 25.11
CA LYS A 55 7.09 -12.52 25.25
C LYS A 55 6.57 -11.82 26.50
N LEU A 56 5.40 -11.21 26.40
CA LEU A 56 4.77 -10.48 27.51
C LEU A 56 4.60 -11.36 28.76
N LYS A 57 4.29 -12.66 28.60
CA LYS A 57 4.19 -13.64 29.69
C LYS A 57 5.47 -13.84 30.52
N ASN A 58 6.63 -13.42 30.01
CA ASN A 58 7.90 -13.49 30.73
C ASN A 58 8.17 -12.24 31.58
N LEU A 59 7.23 -11.28 31.58
CA LEU A 59 7.25 -10.13 32.45
C LEU A 59 6.81 -10.58 33.84
N LYS A 60 7.75 -10.73 34.77
CA LYS A 60 7.41 -10.85 36.19
C LYS A 60 6.89 -9.48 36.65
N THR A 61 5.58 -9.36 36.83
CA THR A 61 4.97 -8.25 37.56
C THR A 61 5.28 -8.43 39.04
N LEU A 62 5.43 -7.32 39.77
CA LEU A 62 5.68 -7.31 41.21
C LEU A 62 4.63 -8.17 41.93
N ASP A 63 5.03 -9.37 42.38
CA ASP A 63 4.39 -10.04 43.49
C ASP A 63 4.89 -9.34 44.75
N SER A 64 4.03 -8.53 45.35
CA SER A 64 4.32 -7.87 46.62
C SER A 64 4.39 -8.93 47.72
N LYS A 65 5.57 -9.54 47.91
CA LYS A 65 5.91 -10.12 49.21
C LYS A 65 6.35 -8.96 50.12
N PRO A 66 5.75 -8.79 51.31
CA PRO A 66 6.21 -7.79 52.26
C PRO A 66 7.59 -8.21 52.76
N GLY A 67 8.64 -7.44 52.45
CA GLY A 67 9.96 -7.62 53.07
C GLY A 67 11.17 -7.73 52.13
N GLU A 68 11.00 -7.81 50.80
CA GLU A 68 12.15 -7.75 49.89
C GLU A 68 12.59 -6.29 49.66
N CYS A 69 13.84 -6.00 50.02
CA CYS A 69 14.48 -4.69 49.93
C CYS A 69 14.36 -4.09 48.52
N PHE A 70 14.04 -2.79 48.46
CA PHE A 70 13.90 -1.97 47.26
C PHE A 70 15.09 -2.02 46.28
N THR A 71 16.22 -2.61 46.68
CA THR A 71 17.43 -2.73 45.86
C THR A 71 17.35 -3.86 44.82
N ASP A 72 16.53 -4.89 45.02
CA ASP A 72 16.45 -6.04 44.09
C ASP A 72 15.49 -5.80 42.88
N LEU A 73 14.71 -4.72 42.91
CA LEU A 73 13.89 -4.27 41.77
C LEU A 73 14.71 -3.89 40.53
N THR A 74 16.01 -3.65 40.69
CA THR A 74 16.93 -3.26 39.61
C THR A 74 17.36 -4.44 38.74
N LEU A 75 17.30 -5.69 39.22
CA LEU A 75 17.73 -6.88 38.47
C LEU A 75 16.59 -7.54 37.67
N ALA A 76 15.34 -7.42 38.15
CA ALA A 76 14.16 -7.99 37.49
C ALA A 76 13.65 -7.14 36.31
N SER A 77 14.06 -5.88 36.22
CA SER A 77 13.63 -4.92 35.19
C SER A 77 14.58 -4.90 33.99
N ARG A 78 14.73 -6.06 33.33
CA ARG A 78 15.58 -6.14 32.14
C ARG A 78 15.05 -5.22 31.03
N LEU A 79 15.85 -4.22 30.65
CA LEU A 79 15.70 -3.37 29.46
C LEU A 79 15.20 -4.19 28.27
N GLY A 80 14.21 -3.65 27.55
CA GLY A 80 13.73 -4.28 26.32
C GLY A 80 12.26 -4.09 26.04
N VAL A 81 11.84 -4.70 24.93
CA VAL A 81 10.47 -4.66 24.42
C VAL A 81 9.78 -5.97 24.78
N TYR A 82 8.71 -5.87 25.56
CA TYR A 82 7.83 -6.97 25.92
C TYR A 82 6.57 -6.85 25.08
N THR A 83 6.23 -7.90 24.34
CA THR A 83 5.11 -7.84 23.43
C THR A 83 4.30 -9.14 23.44
N ALA A 84 2.98 -9.00 23.36
CA ALA A 84 2.05 -10.08 23.08
C ALA A 84 2.01 -10.42 21.58
N TYR A 85 2.56 -9.55 20.72
CA TYR A 85 2.63 -9.78 19.29
C TYR A 85 3.46 -11.01 18.96
N LYS A 86 2.90 -11.87 18.11
CA LYS A 86 3.60 -13.02 17.54
C LYS A 86 4.11 -12.61 16.16
N PRO A 87 5.42 -12.48 15.96
CA PRO A 87 5.96 -12.13 14.65
C PRO A 87 5.73 -13.26 13.66
N TYR A 88 5.44 -12.89 12.41
CA TYR A 88 5.37 -13.82 11.28
C TYR A 88 6.75 -14.23 10.78
N LEU A 89 7.68 -13.26 10.74
CA LEU A 89 9.04 -13.46 10.24
C LEU A 89 10.04 -13.53 11.39
N ASN A 90 11.10 -14.29 11.17
CA ASN A 90 12.22 -14.37 12.09
C ASN A 90 13.04 -13.07 12.06
N LYS A 91 13.73 -12.79 13.17
CA LYS A 91 14.72 -11.73 13.20
C LYS A 91 15.88 -12.04 12.26
N ASP A 92 16.33 -11.02 11.56
CA ASP A 92 17.54 -11.07 10.77
C ASP A 92 18.75 -10.80 11.69
N GLU A 93 19.59 -11.81 11.90
CA GLU A 93 20.76 -11.67 12.77
C GLU A 93 21.86 -10.83 12.12
N ASP A 94 21.91 -10.75 10.78
CA ASP A 94 23.00 -10.08 10.07
C ASP A 94 22.87 -8.57 10.21
N ILE A 95 21.66 -8.03 10.00
CA ILE A 95 21.39 -6.60 10.24
C ILE A 95 21.59 -6.23 11.72
N VAL A 96 21.19 -7.12 12.65
CA VAL A 96 21.38 -6.90 14.09
C VAL A 96 22.87 -6.82 14.43
N LYS A 97 23.69 -7.76 13.95
CA LYS A 97 25.14 -7.75 14.13
C LYS A 97 25.79 -6.53 13.48
N GLN A 98 25.35 -6.15 12.28
CA GLN A 98 25.87 -4.98 11.57
C GLN A 98 25.62 -3.67 12.33
N LEU A 99 24.44 -3.52 12.93
CA LEU A 99 24.09 -2.37 13.74
C LEU A 99 24.85 -2.37 15.07
N GLN A 100 24.94 -3.51 15.75
CA GLN A 100 25.72 -3.65 16.99
C GLN A 100 27.19 -3.31 16.78
N LYS A 101 27.81 -3.81 15.69
CA LYS A 101 29.17 -3.46 15.32
C LYS A 101 29.32 -1.96 15.06
N GLY A 102 28.34 -1.33 14.41
CA GLY A 102 28.32 0.12 14.22
C GLY A 102 28.29 0.91 15.54
N VAL A 103 27.56 0.43 16.55
CA VAL A 103 27.55 1.06 17.89
C VAL A 103 28.91 0.92 18.57
N GLN A 104 29.49 -0.29 18.55
CA GLN A 104 30.83 -0.55 19.11
C GLN A 104 31.91 0.32 18.45
N GLN A 105 31.78 0.55 17.14
CA GLN A 105 32.70 1.38 16.35
C GLN A 105 32.39 2.88 16.41
N LYS A 106 31.47 3.33 17.28
CA LYS A 106 31.03 4.73 17.40
C LYS A 106 30.59 5.35 16.05
N ARG A 107 29.98 4.54 15.17
CA ARG A 107 29.45 4.99 13.88
C ARG A 107 28.41 6.10 14.12
N PRO A 108 28.43 7.21 13.35
CA PRO A 108 27.43 8.26 13.45
C PRO A 108 26.00 7.71 13.33
N SER A 109 25.08 8.28 14.12
CA SER A 109 23.66 7.87 14.15
C SER A 109 23.00 7.98 12.77
N ALA A 110 23.36 9.00 11.98
CA ALA A 110 22.87 9.18 10.61
C ALA A 110 23.20 7.98 9.71
N ALA A 111 24.41 7.43 9.81
CA ALA A 111 24.81 6.27 9.03
C ALA A 111 24.11 4.98 9.52
N GLN A 112 23.90 4.83 10.82
CA GLN A 112 23.10 3.71 11.37
C GLN A 112 21.64 3.78 10.88
N ASN A 113 21.05 4.97 10.86
CA ASN A 113 19.70 5.20 10.36
C ASN A 113 19.58 4.92 8.86
N ALA A 114 20.60 5.27 8.07
CA ALA A 114 20.62 4.98 6.63
C ALA A 114 20.62 3.47 6.36
N ILE A 115 21.41 2.69 7.12
CA ILE A 115 21.43 1.23 7.04
C ILE A 115 20.06 0.64 7.37
N LEU A 116 19.42 1.11 8.44
CA LEU A 116 18.07 0.67 8.83
C LEU A 116 17.01 0.99 7.76
N ARG A 117 17.00 2.22 7.24
CA ARG A 117 16.06 2.64 6.20
C ARG A 117 16.21 1.80 4.94
N ARG A 118 17.44 1.57 4.50
CA ARG A 118 17.74 0.72 3.34
C ARG A 118 17.24 -0.71 3.56
N TYR A 119 17.55 -1.31 4.70
CA TYR A 119 17.10 -2.65 5.04
C TYR A 119 15.57 -2.80 4.96
N PHE A 120 14.82 -1.88 5.60
CA PHE A 120 13.35 -1.94 5.57
C PHE A 120 12.77 -1.63 4.20
N LEU A 121 13.42 -0.78 3.40
CA LEU A 121 13.01 -0.53 2.01
C LEU A 121 13.14 -1.80 1.17
N GLU A 122 14.31 -2.46 1.19
CA GLU A 122 14.57 -3.69 0.44
C GLU A 122 13.63 -4.83 0.88
N LEU A 123 13.36 -4.93 2.18
CA LEU A 123 12.40 -5.90 2.73
C LEU A 123 10.98 -5.61 2.27
N THR A 124 10.56 -4.34 2.27
CA THR A 124 9.23 -3.92 1.80
C THR A 124 9.07 -4.21 0.31
N GLN A 125 10.08 -3.89 -0.50
CA GLN A 125 10.08 -4.22 -1.94
C GLN A 125 9.96 -5.72 -2.16
N SER A 126 10.74 -6.54 -1.45
CA SER A 126 10.65 -7.99 -1.52
C SER A 126 9.25 -8.52 -1.19
N PHE A 127 8.60 -7.92 -0.20
CA PHE A 127 7.22 -8.24 0.17
C PHE A 127 6.21 -7.78 -0.90
N MET A 128 6.42 -6.63 -1.55
CA MET A 128 5.47 -6.08 -2.53
C MET A 128 5.57 -6.73 -3.91
N ILE A 129 6.75 -7.17 -4.35
CA ILE A 129 6.98 -7.72 -5.70
C ILE A 129 5.96 -8.80 -6.12
N PRO A 130 5.68 -9.85 -5.30
CA PRO A 130 4.70 -10.86 -5.70
C PRO A 130 3.29 -10.31 -5.85
N LEU A 131 2.91 -9.35 -5.01
CA LEU A 131 1.61 -8.70 -5.01
C LEU A 131 1.45 -7.82 -6.26
N GLU A 132 2.44 -7.00 -6.56
CA GLU A 132 2.48 -6.16 -7.76
C GLU A 132 2.41 -6.98 -9.03
N ARG A 133 3.18 -8.09 -9.10
CA ARG A 133 3.15 -8.99 -10.24
C ARG A 133 1.78 -9.64 -10.43
N TYR A 134 1.15 -10.11 -9.34
CA TYR A 134 -0.19 -10.69 -9.43
C TYR A 134 -1.22 -9.65 -9.85
N VAL A 135 -1.20 -8.45 -9.26
CA VAL A 135 -2.10 -7.35 -9.64
C VAL A 135 -1.90 -6.93 -11.10
N ALA A 136 -0.66 -6.84 -11.58
CA ALA A 136 -0.37 -6.59 -12.99
C ALA A 136 -0.93 -7.69 -13.89
N SER A 137 -0.92 -8.96 -13.44
CA SER A 137 -1.52 -10.05 -14.19
C SER A 137 -3.04 -9.93 -14.30
N LEU A 138 -3.72 -9.13 -13.46
CA LEU A 138 -5.17 -8.89 -13.59
C LEU A 138 -5.53 -8.01 -14.80
N MET A 139 -4.53 -7.33 -15.39
CA MET A 139 -4.73 -6.56 -16.60
C MET A 139 -5.22 -7.45 -17.76
N PRO A 140 -6.19 -6.98 -18.55
CA PRO A 140 -6.55 -7.61 -19.80
C PRO A 140 -5.43 -7.44 -20.84
N LEU A 141 -5.40 -8.33 -21.82
CA LEU A 141 -4.40 -8.25 -22.90
C LEU A 141 -4.71 -7.06 -23.82
N GLN A 142 -3.69 -6.37 -24.31
CA GLN A 142 -3.89 -5.22 -25.21
C GLN A 142 -4.71 -5.58 -26.46
N LYS A 143 -4.51 -6.78 -27.02
CA LYS A 143 -5.31 -7.30 -28.14
C LYS A 143 -6.81 -7.45 -27.88
N SER A 144 -7.25 -7.38 -26.62
CA SER A 144 -8.67 -7.40 -26.26
C SER A 144 -9.30 -6.01 -26.20
N ILE A 145 -8.49 -4.95 -26.30
CA ILE A 145 -8.95 -3.58 -26.35
C ILE A 145 -9.40 -3.32 -27.79
N SER A 146 -10.70 -3.03 -27.96
CA SER A 146 -11.28 -2.69 -29.25
C SER A 146 -11.77 -1.23 -29.20
N PRO A 147 -11.50 -0.42 -30.23
CA PRO A 147 -11.92 0.98 -30.29
C PRO A 147 -13.44 1.18 -30.11
N TRP A 148 -14.21 0.25 -30.65
CA TRP A 148 -15.66 0.36 -30.79
C TRP A 148 -16.44 -0.42 -29.72
N LYS A 149 -15.74 -0.99 -28.73
CA LYS A 149 -16.34 -1.68 -27.58
C LYS A 149 -15.94 -0.96 -26.31
N SER A 150 -16.69 -1.16 -25.23
CA SER A 150 -16.28 -0.63 -23.92
C SER A 150 -14.88 -1.16 -23.54
N PRO A 151 -14.05 -0.35 -22.85
CA PRO A 151 -12.77 -0.82 -22.33
C PRO A 151 -12.96 -2.11 -21.52
N PRO A 152 -12.09 -3.12 -21.72
CA PRO A 152 -12.19 -4.36 -20.97
C PRO A 152 -12.02 -4.09 -19.47
N GLN A 153 -12.80 -4.79 -18.64
CA GLN A 153 -12.70 -4.63 -17.20
C GLN A 153 -11.49 -5.37 -16.62
N LEU A 154 -10.93 -4.82 -15.55
CA LEU A 154 -9.90 -5.51 -14.76
C LEU A 154 -10.46 -6.79 -14.16
N ARG A 155 -9.67 -7.87 -14.20
CA ARG A 155 -10.03 -9.11 -13.52
C ARG A 155 -10.10 -8.88 -12.00
N PRO A 156 -11.02 -9.55 -11.29
CA PRO A 156 -11.12 -9.41 -9.85
C PRO A 156 -9.87 -9.99 -9.17
N PHE A 157 -9.47 -9.38 -8.06
CA PHE A 157 -8.41 -9.93 -7.22
C PHE A 157 -8.96 -11.12 -6.42
N LEU A 158 -8.40 -12.31 -6.64
CA LEU A 158 -8.78 -13.51 -5.92
C LEU A 158 -7.67 -13.91 -4.95
N GLN A 159 -7.95 -13.80 -3.65
CA GLN A 159 -6.96 -14.09 -2.61
C GLN A 159 -6.38 -15.50 -2.73
N GLN A 160 -7.20 -16.51 -3.02
CA GLN A 160 -6.73 -17.90 -3.13
C GLN A 160 -5.72 -18.06 -4.28
N ASP A 161 -5.99 -17.44 -5.43
CA ASP A 161 -5.10 -17.48 -6.59
C ASP A 161 -3.78 -16.79 -6.30
N PHE A 162 -3.85 -15.59 -5.70
CA PHE A 162 -2.65 -14.90 -5.26
C PHE A 162 -1.79 -15.78 -4.34
N MET A 163 -2.40 -16.41 -3.33
CA MET A 163 -1.69 -17.26 -2.38
C MET A 163 -1.02 -18.46 -3.06
N ARG A 164 -1.63 -19.05 -4.09
CA ARG A 164 -1.01 -20.13 -4.89
C ARG A 164 0.24 -19.64 -5.64
N THR A 165 0.28 -18.39 -6.09
CA THR A 165 1.47 -17.84 -6.77
C THR A 165 2.69 -17.73 -5.86
N LEU A 166 2.49 -17.61 -4.54
CA LEU A 166 3.56 -17.45 -3.56
C LEU A 166 4.39 -18.72 -3.35
N GLU A 167 3.82 -19.89 -3.62
CA GLU A 167 4.54 -21.18 -3.54
C GLU A 167 5.70 -21.23 -4.53
N LYS A 168 5.44 -20.79 -5.77
CA LYS A 168 6.43 -20.79 -6.86
C LYS A 168 7.27 -19.52 -6.89
N ALA A 169 6.70 -18.39 -6.47
CA ALA A 169 7.30 -17.09 -6.72
C ALA A 169 7.05 -16.06 -5.60
N GLY A 170 7.17 -16.49 -4.34
CA GLY A 170 7.02 -15.60 -3.18
C GLY A 170 8.29 -14.79 -2.83
N PRO A 171 8.24 -14.02 -1.72
CA PRO A 171 9.34 -13.18 -1.24
C PRO A 171 10.64 -13.93 -0.94
N GLN A 172 10.58 -15.24 -0.73
CA GLN A 172 11.75 -16.08 -0.51
C GLN A 172 12.77 -16.04 -1.67
N LEU A 173 12.35 -15.58 -2.86
CA LEU A 173 13.24 -15.39 -4.01
C LEU A 173 14.09 -14.13 -3.92
N THR A 174 13.63 -13.11 -3.19
CA THR A 174 14.30 -11.80 -3.10
C THR A 174 14.70 -11.43 -1.68
N SER A 175 14.20 -12.14 -0.67
CA SER A 175 14.52 -11.98 0.74
C SER A 175 15.06 -13.26 1.34
N ARG A 176 16.10 -13.14 2.16
CA ARG A 176 16.70 -14.24 2.93
C ARG A 176 15.95 -14.55 4.22
N LEU A 177 14.96 -13.71 4.57
CA LEU A 177 14.19 -13.88 5.80
C LEU A 177 13.31 -15.13 5.73
N LYS A 178 13.32 -15.88 6.82
CA LYS A 178 12.51 -17.07 7.03
C LYS A 178 11.35 -16.77 7.96
N GLY A 179 10.26 -17.52 7.81
CA GLY A 179 9.07 -17.42 8.66
C GLY A 179 7.79 -17.66 7.88
N ASP A 180 6.67 -17.31 8.50
CA ASP A 180 5.32 -17.46 7.95
C ASP A 180 4.95 -16.27 7.04
N TRP A 181 5.57 -16.23 5.85
CA TRP A 181 5.22 -15.25 4.82
C TRP A 181 3.75 -15.31 4.42
N LEU A 182 3.17 -16.52 4.34
CA LEU A 182 1.76 -16.70 3.99
C LEU A 182 0.83 -16.06 5.03
N GLY A 183 1.10 -16.28 6.32
CA GLY A 183 0.38 -15.62 7.41
C GLY A 183 0.50 -14.10 7.36
N LEU A 184 1.69 -13.58 7.06
CA LEU A 184 1.91 -12.14 6.90
C LEU A 184 1.05 -11.56 5.77
N TYR A 185 1.02 -12.21 4.59
CA TYR A 185 0.15 -11.78 3.49
C TYR A 185 -1.33 -11.87 3.87
N ARG A 186 -1.79 -12.96 4.49
CA ARG A 186 -3.19 -13.09 4.93
C ARG A 186 -3.59 -11.97 5.89
N HIS A 187 -2.67 -11.53 6.75
CA HIS A 187 -2.91 -10.41 7.64
C HIS A 187 -2.92 -9.07 6.90
N PHE A 188 -1.92 -8.85 6.03
CA PHE A 188 -1.81 -7.61 5.25
C PHE A 188 -3.02 -7.38 4.34
N LEU A 189 -3.52 -8.41 3.66
CA LEU A 189 -4.69 -8.32 2.79
C LEU A 189 -5.98 -7.91 3.53
N LYS A 190 -6.02 -8.02 4.85
CA LYS A 190 -7.13 -7.57 5.71
C LYS A 190 -6.91 -6.17 6.30
N SER A 191 -5.77 -5.56 6.04
CA SER A 191 -5.39 -4.26 6.60
C SER A 191 -5.88 -3.10 5.73
N SER A 192 -6.07 -1.94 6.35
CA SER A 192 -6.36 -0.67 5.65
C SER A 192 -5.24 -0.26 4.69
N ASN A 193 -3.99 -0.64 4.99
CA ASN A 193 -2.84 -0.36 4.12
C ASN A 193 -2.99 -1.06 2.76
N PHE A 194 -3.42 -2.32 2.76
CA PHE A 194 -3.69 -3.04 1.52
C PHE A 194 -4.86 -2.42 0.75
N ASP A 195 -5.96 -2.08 1.44
CA ASP A 195 -7.12 -1.46 0.79
C ASP A 195 -6.74 -0.14 0.10
N GLY A 196 -6.02 0.75 0.78
CA GLY A 196 -5.54 2.00 0.19
C GLY A 196 -4.61 1.78 -1.00
N TRP A 197 -3.60 0.92 -0.83
CA TRP A 197 -2.66 0.57 -1.89
C TRP A 197 -3.37 -0.05 -3.11
N PHE A 198 -4.28 -1.01 -2.89
CA PHE A 198 -4.97 -1.73 -3.95
C PHE A 198 -5.94 -0.83 -4.71
N ARG A 199 -6.67 0.06 -4.02
CA ARG A 199 -7.53 1.07 -4.66
C ARG A 199 -6.73 2.00 -5.56
N ASN A 200 -5.60 2.50 -5.07
CA ASN A 200 -4.73 3.36 -5.87
C ASN A 200 -4.22 2.60 -7.10
N ARG A 201 -3.74 1.36 -6.91
CA ARG A 201 -3.20 0.57 -8.02
C ARG A 201 -4.27 0.20 -9.05
N ARG A 202 -5.49 -0.10 -8.60
CA ARG A 202 -6.63 -0.37 -9.47
C ARG A 202 -7.01 0.86 -10.29
N ARG A 203 -6.99 2.06 -9.68
CA ARG A 203 -7.23 3.33 -10.39
C ARG A 203 -6.20 3.56 -11.50
N GLU A 204 -4.91 3.44 -11.19
CA GLU A 204 -3.83 3.60 -12.18
C GLU A 204 -3.98 2.62 -13.36
N MET A 205 -4.35 1.37 -13.07
CA MET A 205 -4.59 0.36 -14.10
C MET A 205 -5.83 0.66 -14.95
N THR A 206 -6.92 1.12 -14.34
CA THR A 206 -8.13 1.55 -15.07
C THR A 206 -7.82 2.73 -15.99
N GLN A 207 -7.14 3.76 -15.48
CA GLN A 207 -6.75 4.92 -16.30
C GLN A 207 -5.83 4.52 -17.45
N LYS A 208 -4.93 3.55 -17.24
CA LYS A 208 -4.10 3.00 -18.32
C LYS A 208 -4.93 2.28 -19.39
N LEU A 209 -5.99 1.56 -19.00
CA LEU A 209 -6.88 0.91 -19.97
C LEU A 209 -7.69 1.93 -20.76
N GLU A 210 -8.18 2.98 -20.10
CA GLU A 210 -8.89 4.07 -20.77
C GLU A 210 -7.97 4.82 -21.73
N ALA A 211 -6.72 5.09 -21.33
CA ALA A 211 -5.73 5.68 -22.21
C ALA A 211 -5.46 4.82 -23.46
N LEU A 212 -5.22 3.51 -23.28
CA LEU A 212 -5.01 2.58 -24.39
C LEU A 212 -6.24 2.47 -25.30
N HIS A 213 -7.44 2.53 -24.73
CA HIS A 213 -8.68 2.53 -25.50
C HIS A 213 -8.85 3.82 -26.30
N LEU A 214 -8.54 4.99 -25.72
CA LEU A 214 -8.59 6.27 -26.42
C LEU A 214 -7.56 6.32 -27.56
N GLU A 215 -6.38 5.77 -27.33
CA GLU A 215 -5.36 5.62 -28.36
C GLU A 215 -5.84 4.73 -29.49
N ALA A 216 -6.47 3.59 -29.19
CA ALA A 216 -7.02 2.69 -30.20
C ALA A 216 -8.10 3.39 -31.04
N LEU A 217 -9.01 4.17 -30.41
CA LEU A 217 -9.98 5.02 -31.11
C LEU A 217 -9.33 6.03 -32.06
N CYS A 218 -8.17 6.56 -31.66
CA CYS A 218 -7.48 7.60 -32.41
C CYS A 218 -6.73 7.06 -33.64
N GLU A 219 -6.44 5.76 -33.70
CA GLU A 219 -5.83 5.11 -34.87
C GLU A 219 -6.85 4.65 -35.91
N GLU A 220 -8.14 4.60 -35.57
CA GLU A 220 -9.19 4.23 -36.51
C GLU A 220 -9.56 5.36 -37.46
N ASP A 221 -9.99 4.99 -38.67
CA ASP A 221 -10.54 5.94 -39.65
C ASP A 221 -12.01 6.24 -39.35
N LEU A 222 -12.22 7.35 -38.64
CA LEU A 222 -13.55 7.84 -38.28
C LEU A 222 -14.38 8.26 -39.51
N GLN A 223 -13.74 8.70 -40.60
CA GLN A 223 -14.45 9.16 -41.80
C GLN A 223 -15.06 7.98 -42.55
N GLN A 224 -14.30 6.91 -42.75
CA GLN A 224 -14.82 5.68 -43.35
C GLN A 224 -15.95 5.07 -42.51
N ARG A 225 -15.84 5.17 -41.18
CA ARG A 225 -16.85 4.64 -40.26
C ARG A 225 -18.17 5.38 -40.38
N VAL A 226 -18.13 6.71 -40.40
CA VAL A 226 -19.32 7.58 -40.44
C VAL A 226 -20.12 7.37 -41.74
N GLN A 227 -19.46 7.06 -42.86
CA GLN A 227 -20.14 6.74 -44.12
C GLN A 227 -21.03 5.48 -44.04
N GLN A 228 -20.79 4.59 -43.07
CA GLN A 228 -21.57 3.36 -42.87
C GLN A 228 -22.70 3.54 -41.84
N HIS A 229 -22.84 4.74 -41.27
CA HIS A 229 -23.76 5.05 -40.19
C HIS A 229 -24.74 6.15 -40.59
N SER A 230 -25.92 6.13 -39.95
CA SER A 230 -26.89 7.21 -40.11
C SER A 230 -26.38 8.51 -39.48
N GLU A 231 -26.98 9.64 -39.86
CA GLU A 231 -26.68 10.94 -39.24
C GLU A 231 -26.88 10.91 -37.72
N VAL A 232 -27.96 10.29 -37.25
CA VAL A 232 -28.26 10.17 -35.81
C VAL A 232 -27.19 9.36 -35.08
N GLU A 233 -26.75 8.23 -35.65
CA GLU A 233 -25.66 7.42 -35.09
C GLU A 233 -24.32 8.18 -35.09
N THR A 234 -24.09 9.00 -36.12
CA THR A 234 -22.90 9.84 -36.23
C THR A 234 -22.89 10.95 -35.17
N VAL A 235 -24.04 11.60 -34.95
CA VAL A 235 -24.23 12.59 -33.88
C VAL A 235 -23.97 11.96 -32.51
N ASP A 236 -24.55 10.79 -32.21
CA ASP A 236 -24.32 10.04 -30.96
C ASP A 236 -22.84 9.65 -30.79
N LEU A 237 -22.18 9.23 -31.88
CA LEU A 237 -20.74 8.96 -31.87
C LEU A 237 -19.93 10.21 -31.50
N VAL A 238 -20.21 11.35 -32.13
CA VAL A 238 -19.53 12.62 -31.82
C VAL A 238 -19.71 12.99 -30.35
N LEU A 239 -20.93 12.88 -29.82
CA LEU A 239 -21.21 13.17 -28.40
C LEU A 239 -20.40 12.26 -27.48
N LYS A 240 -20.37 10.95 -27.75
CA LYS A 240 -19.58 9.98 -26.99
C LYS A 240 -18.07 10.25 -27.07
N LEU A 241 -17.56 10.66 -28.22
CA LEU A 241 -16.15 10.99 -28.39
C LEU A 241 -15.78 12.29 -27.67
N LYS A 242 -16.65 13.30 -27.69
CA LYS A 242 -16.47 14.53 -26.91
C LYS A 242 -16.46 14.27 -25.41
N ASP A 243 -17.41 13.48 -24.91
CA ASP A 243 -17.45 13.08 -23.50
C ASP A 243 -16.17 12.34 -23.07
N LYS A 244 -15.71 11.37 -23.88
CA LYS A 244 -14.43 10.68 -23.66
C LYS A 244 -13.23 11.63 -23.68
N LEU A 245 -13.21 12.61 -24.57
CA LEU A 245 -12.15 13.61 -24.65
C LEU A 245 -12.11 14.48 -23.39
N THR A 246 -13.27 14.99 -22.96
CA THR A 246 -13.40 15.79 -21.73
C THR A 246 -13.02 14.98 -20.50
N GLN A 247 -13.44 13.72 -20.41
CA GLN A 247 -13.07 12.83 -19.32
C GLN A 247 -11.56 12.57 -19.31
N ALA A 248 -10.95 12.36 -20.48
CA ALA A 248 -9.51 12.15 -20.59
C ALA A 248 -8.69 13.35 -20.10
N GLU A 249 -9.15 14.57 -20.43
CA GLU A 249 -8.54 15.83 -19.98
C GLU A 249 -8.74 16.05 -18.47
N ARG A 250 -9.95 15.78 -17.95
CA ARG A 250 -10.28 15.91 -16.53
C ARG A 250 -9.48 14.95 -15.64
N GLU A 251 -9.35 13.69 -16.06
CA GLU A 251 -8.62 12.67 -15.32
C GLU A 251 -7.11 12.69 -15.56
N GLN A 252 -6.63 13.52 -16.49
CA GLN A 252 -5.23 13.56 -16.93
C GLN A 252 -4.72 12.16 -17.32
N LEU A 253 -5.47 11.49 -18.20
CA LEU A 253 -5.14 10.12 -18.61
C LEU A 253 -3.72 10.06 -19.20
N PRO A 254 -2.94 8.99 -18.90
CA PRO A 254 -1.56 8.84 -19.35
C PRO A 254 -1.49 8.35 -20.81
N VAL A 255 -2.01 9.16 -21.73
CA VAL A 255 -2.04 8.90 -23.19
C VAL A 255 -0.75 9.34 -23.87
N ARG A 256 -0.47 8.77 -25.06
CA ARG A 256 0.61 9.23 -25.94
C ARG A 256 0.51 10.74 -26.24
N PRO A 257 1.64 11.47 -26.31
CA PRO A 257 1.63 12.88 -26.67
C PRO A 257 0.96 13.10 -28.03
N GLY A 258 0.03 14.06 -28.08
CA GLY A 258 -0.71 14.39 -29.31
C GLY A 258 -1.98 13.56 -29.56
N THR A 259 -2.24 12.47 -28.81
CA THR A 259 -3.47 11.67 -28.99
C THR A 259 -4.74 12.49 -28.79
N VAL A 260 -4.77 13.33 -27.74
CA VAL A 260 -5.91 14.22 -27.45
C VAL A 260 -6.13 15.22 -28.59
N ALA A 261 -5.06 15.82 -29.11
CA ALA A 261 -5.13 16.77 -30.21
C ALA A 261 -5.59 16.11 -31.53
N LYS A 262 -5.07 14.91 -31.83
CA LYS A 262 -5.46 14.12 -33.00
C LYS A 262 -6.93 13.70 -32.92
N LEU A 263 -7.39 13.22 -31.77
CA LEU A 263 -8.80 12.87 -31.57
C LEU A 263 -9.71 14.10 -31.71
N ARG A 264 -9.31 15.25 -31.16
CA ARG A 264 -10.03 16.52 -31.35
C ARG A 264 -10.16 16.87 -32.83
N ALA A 265 -9.06 16.78 -33.60
CA ALA A 265 -9.08 17.03 -35.03
C ALA A 265 -9.99 16.02 -35.79
N HIS A 266 -9.99 14.75 -35.41
CA HIS A 266 -10.88 13.75 -36.00
C HIS A 266 -12.36 14.06 -35.70
N ILE A 267 -12.69 14.46 -34.47
CA ILE A 267 -14.05 14.86 -34.08
C ILE A 267 -14.51 16.05 -34.93
N GLU A 268 -13.68 17.09 -35.07
CA GLU A 268 -14.01 18.26 -35.89
C GLU A 268 -14.20 17.88 -37.36
N ALA A 269 -13.36 17.01 -37.92
CA ALA A 269 -13.52 16.53 -39.29
C ALA A 269 -14.85 15.75 -39.49
N VAL A 270 -15.29 14.99 -38.50
CA VAL A 270 -16.59 14.29 -38.55
C VAL A 270 -17.75 15.28 -38.47
N ILE A 271 -17.65 16.30 -37.62
CA ILE A 271 -18.69 17.34 -37.51
C ILE A 271 -18.84 18.06 -38.86
N LEU A 272 -17.74 18.46 -39.49
CA LEU A 272 -17.77 19.16 -40.79
C LEU A 272 -18.35 18.31 -41.93
N ALA A 273 -18.38 16.98 -41.78
CA ALA A 273 -18.98 16.07 -42.76
C ALA A 273 -20.51 15.92 -42.59
N LEU A 274 -21.08 16.38 -41.47
CA LEU A 274 -22.52 16.38 -41.23
C LEU A 274 -23.22 17.57 -41.90
N PRO A 275 -24.54 17.51 -42.15
CA PRO A 275 -25.36 18.65 -42.56
C PRO A 275 -25.23 19.87 -41.63
N GLU A 276 -25.33 21.09 -42.20
CA GLU A 276 -25.11 22.36 -41.49
C GLU A 276 -26.02 22.57 -40.26
N ASP A 277 -27.26 22.09 -40.33
CA ASP A 277 -28.23 22.15 -39.24
C ASP A 277 -27.78 21.34 -38.01
N LEU A 278 -27.12 20.20 -38.22
CA LEU A 278 -26.55 19.36 -37.15
C LEU A 278 -25.21 19.88 -36.63
N GLN A 279 -24.40 20.51 -37.49
CA GLN A 279 -23.12 21.12 -37.09
C GLN A 279 -23.31 22.18 -35.99
N GLY A 280 -24.27 23.07 -36.18
CA GLY A 280 -24.55 24.16 -35.23
C GLY A 280 -24.98 23.67 -33.84
N ILE A 281 -25.60 22.49 -33.76
CA ILE A 281 -25.99 21.85 -32.49
C ILE A 281 -24.75 21.25 -31.82
N LEU A 282 -23.89 20.57 -32.58
CA LEU A 282 -22.72 19.87 -32.07
C LEU A 282 -21.58 20.81 -31.64
N HIS A 283 -21.45 22.00 -32.24
CA HIS A 283 -20.45 23.00 -31.81
C HIS A 283 -20.82 23.74 -30.53
N LYS A 284 -22.09 23.71 -30.11
CA LYS A 284 -22.47 24.28 -28.82
C LYS A 284 -21.87 23.43 -27.69
N PRO A 285 -21.20 24.04 -26.70
CA PRO A 285 -20.79 23.30 -25.51
C PRO A 285 -22.04 22.72 -24.86
N SER A 286 -22.03 21.42 -24.58
CA SER A 286 -23.05 20.76 -23.77
C SER A 286 -23.15 21.53 -22.44
N SER A 287 -24.27 22.22 -22.24
CA SER A 287 -24.52 22.96 -21.00
C SER A 287 -24.48 22.00 -19.81
N PRO A 288 -23.91 22.41 -18.67
CA PRO A 288 -23.75 21.58 -17.49
C PRO A 288 -25.08 21.15 -16.87
#